data_AF-A0A0G0LDD7-F1
#
_entry.id   AF-A0A0G0LDD7-F1
#
_cell.length_a   1.000
_cell.length_b   1.000
_cell.length_c   1.000
_cell.angle_alpha   90.00
_cell.angle_beta   90.00
_cell.angle_gamma   90.00
#
_symmetry.space_group_name_H-M   'P 1'
#
loop_
_entity.id
_entity.type
_entity.pdbx_description
1 polymer ?
#
loop_
_entity_poly.entity_id
_entity_poly.type
_entity_poly.pdbx_seq_one_letter_code
_entity_poly.pdbx_strand_id
1 'polypeptide(L)'
;MYNQNQNQDQSLKQIKESVFSKMMRAGSKNYFFDVKKASNGSNYLTITDSYKNQKGEQVTSRTLIFRDHIQDFLANLQEAGTYLQ
;
A
#
# COMPACT_ATOMS: atom_id res chain seq x y z
N MET A 1 -16.51 -14.44 -16.47
CA MET A 1 -16.79 -14.06 -15.07
C MET A 1 -15.47 -14.04 -14.32
N TYR A 2 -14.86 -12.87 -14.08
CA TYR A 2 -13.65 -12.79 -13.25
C TYR A 2 -14.03 -13.08 -11.79
N ASN A 3 -13.36 -14.05 -11.18
CA ASN A 3 -13.69 -14.59 -9.87
C ASN A 3 -13.36 -13.56 -8.77
N GLN A 4 -14.39 -12.86 -8.27
CA GLN A 4 -14.27 -11.83 -7.22
C GLN A 4 -13.79 -12.38 -5.87
N ASN A 5 -13.85 -13.70 -5.66
CA ASN A 5 -13.54 -14.36 -4.40
C ASN A 5 -12.02 -14.43 -4.09
N GLN A 6 -11.14 -14.40 -5.10
CA GLN A 6 -9.69 -14.51 -4.85
C GLN A 6 -9.05 -13.23 -4.30
N ASN A 7 -9.62 -12.06 -4.61
CA ASN A 7 -9.10 -10.78 -4.13
C ASN A 7 -9.46 -10.53 -2.65
N GLN A 8 -10.62 -11.01 -2.19
CA GLN A 8 -11.01 -10.91 -0.79
C GLN A 8 -10.13 -11.79 0.11
N ASP A 9 -9.87 -13.03 -0.31
CA ASP A 9 -9.08 -13.99 0.47
C ASP A 9 -7.60 -13.55 0.61
N GLN A 10 -7.01 -12.99 -0.45
CA GLN A 10 -5.68 -12.39 -0.39
C GLN A 10 -5.61 -11.13 0.48
N SER A 11 -6.66 -10.29 0.48
CA SER A 11 -6.72 -9.10 1.34
C SER A 11 -6.76 -9.48 2.83
N LEU A 12 -7.54 -10.52 3.19
CA LEU A 12 -7.64 -11.04 4.54
C LEU A 12 -6.32 -11.69 5.00
N LYS A 13 -5.62 -12.40 4.11
CA LYS A 13 -4.28 -12.93 4.39
C LYS A 13 -3.24 -11.84 4.62
N GLN A 14 -3.24 -10.77 3.81
CA GLN A 14 -2.31 -9.65 4.00
C GLN A 14 -2.60 -8.85 5.27
N ILE A 15 -3.87 -8.73 5.68
CA ILE A 15 -4.22 -8.15 6.99
C ILE A 15 -3.66 -9.01 8.12
N LYS A 16 -3.69 -10.35 7.98
CA LYS A 16 -3.21 -11.29 9.00
C LYS A 16 -1.68 -11.27 9.19
N GLU A 17 -0.93 -10.88 8.17
CA GLU A 17 0.53 -10.80 8.19
C GLU A 17 1.08 -9.38 8.47
N SER A 18 0.21 -8.36 8.45
CA SER A 18 0.59 -6.97 8.72
C SER A 18 0.31 -6.59 10.17
N VAL A 19 1.24 -5.84 10.77
CA VAL A 19 1.05 -5.28 12.12
C VAL A 19 0.19 -4.02 12.10
N PHE A 20 0.02 -3.42 10.92
CA PHE A 20 -0.89 -2.32 10.65
C PHE A 20 -1.30 -2.37 9.17
N SER A 21 -2.56 -2.05 8.87
CA SER A 21 -3.04 -1.87 7.50
C SER A 21 -4.12 -0.79 7.45
N LYS A 22 -4.04 0.10 6.46
CA LYS A 22 -5.05 1.13 6.20
C LYS A 22 -5.29 1.30 4.71
N MET A 23 -6.56 1.35 4.31
CA MET A 23 -6.98 1.67 2.95
C MET A 23 -7.45 3.13 2.85
N MET A 24 -7.09 3.81 1.76
CA MET A 24 -7.64 5.10 1.35
C MET A 24 -8.17 5.02 -0.08
N ARG A 25 -9.41 5.42 -0.30
CA ARG A 25 -10.00 5.56 -1.64
C ARG A 25 -9.82 6.99 -2.14
N ALA A 26 -9.39 7.14 -3.39
CA ALA A 26 -9.32 8.42 -4.10
C ALA A 26 -9.87 8.24 -5.51
N GLY A 27 -11.18 8.41 -5.67
CA GLY A 27 -11.86 8.15 -6.93
C GLY A 27 -11.73 6.70 -7.38
N SER A 28 -11.14 6.47 -8.57
CA SER A 28 -10.91 5.14 -9.13
C SER A 28 -9.65 4.44 -8.61
N LYS A 29 -8.82 5.14 -7.82
CA LYS A 29 -7.61 4.61 -7.19
C LYS A 29 -7.89 4.20 -5.73
N ASN A 30 -7.31 3.07 -5.34
CA ASN A 30 -7.19 2.65 -3.94
C ASN A 30 -5.73 2.72 -3.54
N TYR A 31 -5.44 3.24 -2.36
CA TYR A 31 -4.12 3.21 -1.72
C TYR A 31 -4.20 2.32 -0.49
N PHE A 32 -3.17 1.51 -0.28
CA PHE A 32 -3.01 0.63 0.87
C PHE A 32 -1.69 0.95 1.55
N PHE A 33 -1.73 1.17 2.85
CA PHE A 33 -0.59 1.48 3.69
C PHE A 33 -0.45 0.35 4.71
N ASP A 34 0.51 -0.55 4.48
CA ASP A 34 0.73 -1.73 5.30
C ASP A 34 2.08 -1.66 6.02
N VAL A 35 2.11 -1.92 7.33
CA VAL A 35 3.36 -2.18 8.05
C VAL A 35 3.50 -3.69 8.24
N LYS A 36 4.61 -4.24 7.76
CA LYS A 36 4.90 -5.68 7.79
C LYS A 36 6.22 -5.93 8.49
N LYS A 37 6.44 -7.17 8.94
CA LYS A 37 7.67 -7.59 9.62
C LYS A 37 8.57 -8.35 8.65
N ALA A 38 9.83 -7.95 8.55
CA ALA A 38 10.87 -8.65 7.79
C ALA A 38 11.35 -9.89 8.55
N SER A 39 12.12 -10.76 7.89
CA SER A 39 12.66 -11.99 8.48
C SER A 39 13.57 -11.73 9.70
N ASN A 40 14.29 -10.60 9.71
CA ASN A 40 15.11 -10.16 10.83
C ASN A 40 14.30 -9.52 11.98
N GLY A 41 12.98 -9.48 11.86
CA GLY A 41 12.07 -8.91 12.86
C GLY A 41 11.87 -7.40 12.78
N SER A 42 12.57 -6.69 11.89
CA SER A 42 12.35 -5.26 11.68
C SER A 42 11.07 -4.98 10.88
N ASN A 43 10.40 -3.88 11.19
CA ASN A 43 9.23 -3.46 10.43
C ASN A 43 9.63 -2.74 9.12
N TYR A 44 8.78 -2.81 8.11
CA TYR A 44 8.88 -2.00 6.90
C TYR A 44 7.48 -1.56 6.45
N LEU A 45 7.41 -0.41 5.78
CA LEU A 45 6.19 0.11 5.18
C LEU A 45 6.08 -0.39 3.74
N THR A 46 4.88 -0.79 3.34
CA THR A 46 4.49 -1.00 1.96
C THR A 46 3.38 -0.02 1.61
N ILE A 47 3.56 0.76 0.56
CA ILE A 47 2.51 1.58 -0.05
C ILE A 47 2.14 0.93 -1.36
N THR A 48 0.88 0.56 -1.53
CA THR A 48 0.35 -0.02 -2.77
C THR A 48 -0.74 0.87 -3.32
N ASP A 49 -0.65 1.31 -4.57
CA ASP A 49 -1.78 1.91 -5.28
C ASP A 49 -2.35 0.93 -6.30
N SER A 50 -3.66 0.96 -6.47
CA SER A 50 -4.33 0.09 -7.41
C SER A 50 -5.53 0.78 -8.08
N TYR A 51 -5.72 0.53 -9.37
CA TYR A 51 -6.85 1.06 -10.13
C TYR A 51 -7.28 0.07 -11.22
N LYS A 52 -8.52 0.19 -11.70
CA LYS A 52 -8.95 -0.54 -12.89
C LYS A 52 -8.69 0.30 -14.14
N ASN A 53 -8.02 -0.29 -15.13
CA ASN A 53 -7.81 0.36 -16.41
C ASN A 53 -9.08 0.30 -17.29
N GLN A 54 -9.03 0.89 -18.48
CA GLN A 54 -10.16 0.93 -19.41
C GLN A 54 -10.59 -0.46 -19.93
N LYS A 55 -9.69 -1.46 -19.85
CA LYS A 55 -9.98 -2.87 -20.19
C LYS A 55 -10.62 -3.62 -19.02
N GLY A 56 -10.83 -2.97 -17.87
CA GLY A 56 -11.35 -3.57 -16.65
C GLY A 56 -10.32 -4.36 -15.83
N GLU A 57 -9.04 -4.33 -16.24
CA GLU A 57 -7.96 -5.04 -15.57
C GLU A 57 -7.49 -4.26 -14.35
N GLN A 58 -7.15 -4.98 -13.27
CA GLN A 58 -6.59 -4.40 -12.06
C GLN A 58 -5.10 -4.13 -12.26
N VAL A 59 -4.72 -2.86 -12.27
CA VAL A 59 -3.32 -2.41 -12.26
C VAL A 59 -2.94 -2.10 -10.82
N THR A 60 -1.75 -2.52 -10.41
CA THR A 60 -1.22 -2.38 -9.05
C THR A 60 0.25 -2.00 -9.10
N SER A 61 0.63 -0.97 -8.36
CA SER A 61 2.00 -0.55 -8.14
C SER A 61 2.33 -0.61 -6.65
N ARG A 62 3.56 -0.97 -6.29
CA ARG A 62 3.96 -1.21 -4.91
C ARG A 62 5.35 -0.65 -4.63
N THR A 63 5.46 0.10 -3.54
CA THR A 63 6.72 0.64 -3.03
C THR A 63 6.97 0.11 -1.61
N LEU A 64 8.21 -0.27 -1.32
CA LEU A 64 8.65 -0.73 0.00
C LEU A 64 9.64 0.29 0.58
N ILE A 65 9.46 0.61 1.86
CA ILE A 65 10.34 1.51 2.61
C ILE A 65 10.75 0.81 3.89
N PHE A 66 12.04 0.50 4.01
CA PHE A 66 12.60 -0.12 5.21
C PHE A 66 12.72 0.87 6.36
N ARG A 67 12.73 0.35 7.59
CA ARG A 67 12.82 1.14 8.83
C ARG A 67 13.92 2.20 8.80
N ASP A 68 15.09 1.86 8.27
CA ASP A 68 16.27 2.75 8.31
C ASP A 68 16.11 3.99 7.42
N HIS A 69 15.13 4.00 6.51
CA HIS A 69 14.88 5.11 5.59
C HIS A 69 13.54 5.83 5.85
N ILE A 70 12.76 5.38 6.84
CA ILE A 70 11.39 5.87 7.00
C ILE A 70 11.32 7.34 7.43
N GLN A 71 12.28 7.80 8.24
CA GLN A 71 12.29 9.18 8.72
C GLN A 71 12.53 10.15 7.57
N ASP A 72 13.57 9.90 6.77
CA ASP A 72 13.87 10.73 5.59
C ASP A 72 12.73 10.68 4.57
N PHE A 73 12.14 9.51 4.34
CA PHE A 73 10.99 9.38 3.45
C PHE A 73 9.79 10.23 3.91
N LEU A 74 9.45 10.20 5.20
CA LEU A 74 8.35 10.98 5.75
C LEU A 74 8.62 12.49 5.71
N ALA A 75 9.85 12.92 5.99
CA ALA A 75 10.25 14.32 5.90
C ALA A 75 10.08 14.86 4.48
N ASN A 76 10.60 14.14 3.48
CA ASN A 76 10.46 14.51 2.07
C ASN A 76 9.00 14.47 1.59
N LEU A 77 8.20 13.49 2.06
CA LEU A 77 6.78 13.41 1.72
C LEU A 77 5.99 14.59 2.29
N GLN A 78 6.28 14.97 3.54
CA GLN A 78 5.66 16.13 4.19
C GLN A 78 6.04 17.43 3.48
N GLU A 79 7.33 17.61 3.14
CA GLU A 79 7.81 18.76 2.37
C GLU A 79 7.12 18.85 1.01
N ALA A 80 7.08 17.76 0.24
CA ALA A 80 6.37 17.72 -1.04
C ALA A 80 4.89 18.08 -0.91
N GLY A 81 4.24 17.67 0.19
CA GLY A 81 2.85 18.01 0.48
C GLY A 81 2.58 19.51 0.63
N THR A 82 3.58 20.32 0.99
CA THR A 82 3.42 21.78 1.11
C THR A 82 3.17 22.46 -0.23
N TYR A 83 3.56 21.83 -1.35
CA TYR A 83 3.35 22.36 -2.70
C TYR A 83 2.00 21.96 -3.32
N LEU A 84 1.17 21.18 -2.61
CA LEU A 84 -0.12 20.67 -3.09
C LEU A 84 -1.33 21.40 -2.48
N GLN A 85 -1.10 22.54 -1.82
CA GLN A 85 -2.11 23.35 -1.11
C GLN A 85 -2.56 24.56 -1.93
#